data_AF-A0AAW2LWK9-F1
#
_entry.id   AF-A0AAW2LWK9-F1
#
_cell.length_a   1.000
_cell.length_b   1.000
_cell.length_c   1.000
_cell.angle_alpha   90.00
_cell.angle_beta   90.00
_cell.angle_gamma   90.00
#
_symmetry.space_group_name_H-M   'P 1'
#
loop_
_entity.id
_entity.type
_entity.pdbx_description
1 polymer ?
#
loop_
_entity_poly.entity_id
_entity_poly.type
_entity_poly.pdbx_seq_one_letter_code
_entity_poly.pdbx_strand_id
1 'polypeptide(L)'
;MPRDGTTRFLDVNGTPIHHFFFVSSFSQYTVVDITHVVKIHRDFPIDKACLLGCGVTTGVGAVSKIAEVEEGSTVAIFGLGSVGLR
;
A
#
# COMPACT_ATOMS: atom_id res chain seq x y z
N MET A 1 2.02 -12.27 -4.72
CA MET A 1 2.13 -13.66 -5.19
C MET A 1 3.59 -14.06 -5.04
N PRO A 2 3.89 -15.06 -4.21
CA PRO A 2 5.20 -15.69 -4.19
C PRO A 2 5.65 -15.99 -5.63
N ARG A 3 6.90 -15.67 -5.97
CA ARG A 3 7.43 -15.86 -7.33
C ARG A 3 7.45 -17.33 -7.76
N ASP A 4 7.37 -18.24 -6.80
CA ASP A 4 7.30 -19.69 -6.99
C ASP A 4 5.90 -20.20 -7.38
N GLY A 5 4.91 -19.32 -7.56
CA GLY A 5 3.55 -19.69 -7.97
C GLY A 5 2.70 -20.36 -6.88
N THR A 6 3.23 -20.50 -5.67
CA THR A 6 2.54 -21.14 -4.54
C THR A 6 1.86 -20.10 -3.64
N THR A 7 1.10 -20.56 -2.64
CA THR A 7 0.56 -19.70 -1.59
C THR A 7 1.23 -19.93 -0.24
N ARG A 8 1.04 -18.99 0.69
CA ARG A 8 1.43 -19.08 2.10
C ARG A 8 0.23 -19.11 3.04
N PHE A 9 -0.97 -19.09 2.47
CA PHE A 9 -2.22 -19.07 3.21
C PHE A 9 -3.05 -20.30 2.86
N LEU A 10 -3.49 -21.00 3.89
CA LEU A 10 -4.45 -22.10 3.82
C LEU A 10 -5.62 -21.73 4.72
N ASP A 11 -6.83 -22.15 4.35
CA ASP A 11 -7.97 -22.10 5.25
C ASP A 11 -7.90 -23.20 6.33
N VAL A 12 -8.90 -23.24 7.21
CA VAL A 12 -9.00 -24.26 8.28
C VAL A 12 -9.13 -25.70 7.78
N ASN A 13 -9.54 -25.89 6.53
CA ASN A 13 -9.69 -27.19 5.87
C ASN A 13 -8.48 -27.54 4.99
N GLY A 14 -7.44 -26.70 4.95
CA GLY A 14 -6.26 -26.87 4.10
C GLY A 14 -6.43 -26.39 2.66
N THR A 15 -7.51 -25.69 2.33
CA THR A 15 -7.74 -25.13 0.99
C THR A 15 -6.80 -23.94 0.77
N PRO A 16 -6.07 -23.87 -0.36
CA PRO A 16 -5.25 -22.73 -0.72
C PRO A 16 -6.03 -21.41 -0.80
N ILE A 17 -5.57 -20.38 -0.09
CA ILE A 17 -6.09 -19.01 -0.19
C ILE A 17 -5.09 -18.17 -1.01
N HIS A 18 -5.59 -17.38 -1.96
CA HIS A 18 -4.71 -16.54 -2.78
C HIS A 18 -4.16 -15.33 -2.02
N HIS A 19 -2.95 -14.93 -2.41
CA HIS A 19 -2.38 -13.64 -2.03
C HIS A 19 -3.09 -12.50 -2.78
N PHE A 20 -3.23 -11.34 -2.15
CA PHE A 20 -3.82 -10.14 -2.75
C PHE A 20 -2.81 -8.98 -2.79
N PHE A 21 -2.65 -8.37 -3.96
CA PHE A 21 -1.71 -7.28 -4.25
C PHE A 21 -0.35 -7.40 -3.53
N PHE A 22 0.23 -8.60 -3.52
CA PHE A 22 1.58 -8.88 -2.99
C PHE A 22 1.81 -8.61 -1.49
N VAL A 23 0.78 -8.19 -0.74
CA VAL A 23 0.90 -7.80 0.67
C VAL A 23 0.00 -8.65 1.58
N SER A 24 -1.28 -8.86 1.23
CA SER A 24 -2.26 -9.58 2.07
C SER A 24 -2.24 -9.16 3.55
N SER A 25 -2.44 -7.88 3.84
CA SER A 25 -2.29 -7.30 5.18
C SER A 25 -3.42 -7.64 6.17
N PHE A 26 -4.52 -8.24 5.71
CA PHE A 26 -5.65 -8.63 6.58
C PHE A 26 -5.42 -9.99 7.24
N SER A 27 -4.27 -10.13 7.89
CA SER A 27 -3.85 -11.31 8.64
C SER A 27 -2.86 -10.87 9.72
N GLN A 28 -2.82 -11.57 10.86
CA GLN A 28 -1.84 -11.30 11.92
C GLN A 28 -0.40 -11.52 11.44
N TYR A 29 -0.21 -12.39 10.46
CA TYR A 29 1.07 -12.67 9.82
C TYR A 29 0.90 -12.72 8.30
N THR A 30 1.86 -12.16 7.58
CA THR A 30 1.94 -12.24 6.12
C THR A 30 3.36 -12.56 5.69
N VAL A 31 3.50 -13.20 4.53
CA VAL A 31 4.77 -13.49 3.90
C VAL A 31 4.83 -12.68 2.62
N VAL A 32 5.78 -11.75 2.55
CA VAL A 32 5.99 -10.86 1.40
C VAL A 32 7.34 -11.13 0.77
N ASP A 33 7.40 -10.89 -0.54
CA ASP A 33 8.68 -10.88 -1.24
C ASP A 33 9.48 -9.62 -0.85
N ILE A 34 10.80 -9.73 -0.78
CA ILE A 34 11.69 -8.62 -0.41
C ILE A 34 11.51 -7.38 -1.30
N THR A 35 11.04 -7.52 -2.54
CA THR A 35 10.77 -6.39 -3.44
C THR A 35 9.51 -5.59 -3.07
N HIS A 36 8.67 -6.11 -2.17
CA HIS A 36 7.40 -5.49 -1.76
C HIS A 36 7.43 -5.01 -0.30
N VAL A 37 8.62 -4.90 0.30
CA VAL A 37 8.79 -4.42 1.67
C VAL A 37 9.94 -3.43 1.74
N VAL A 38 9.74 -2.34 2.48
CA VAL A 38 10.76 -1.35 2.76
C VAL A 38 10.88 -1.15 4.27
N LYS A 39 12.11 -1.08 4.75
CA LYS A 39 12.39 -0.80 6.15
C LYS A 39 12.18 0.69 6.43
N ILE A 40 11.33 1.00 7.41
CA ILE A 40 11.13 2.38 7.91
C ILE A 40 11.90 2.61 9.21
N HIS A 41 12.00 3.87 9.63
CA HIS A 41 12.62 4.24 10.90
C HIS A 41 11.85 3.65 12.07
N ARG A 42 12.55 3.16 13.11
CA ARG A 42 11.94 2.48 14.26
C ARG A 42 11.04 3.39 15.10
N ASP A 43 11.37 4.68 15.13
CA ASP A 43 10.63 5.68 15.93
C ASP A 43 9.37 6.20 15.23
N PHE A 44 9.08 5.75 14.00
CA PHE A 44 7.88 6.18 13.29
C PHE A 44 6.64 5.45 13.85
N PRO A 45 5.56 6.17 14.23
CA PRO A 45 4.34 5.53 14.72
C PRO A 45 3.71 4.59 13.69
N ILE A 46 3.60 3.29 14.03
CA ILE A 46 3.15 2.23 13.10
C ILE A 46 1.70 2.45 12.64
N ASP A 47 0.85 2.96 13.53
CA ASP A 47 -0.55 3.30 13.26
C ASP A 47 -0.71 4.34 12.15
N LYS A 48 0.27 5.23 11.98
CA LYS A 48 0.32 6.22 10.89
C LYS A 48 1.09 5.71 9.68
N ALA A 49 2.12 4.90 9.91
CA ALA A 49 2.96 4.34 8.84
C ALA A 49 2.14 3.54 7.82
N CYS A 50 1.06 2.88 8.26
CA CYS A 50 0.21 2.07 7.38
C CYS A 50 -0.39 2.86 6.20
N LEU A 51 -0.63 4.17 6.37
CA LEU A 51 -1.17 5.04 5.33
C LEU A 51 -0.20 5.26 4.17
N LEU A 52 1.11 5.13 4.44
CA LEU A 52 2.16 5.24 3.42
C LEU A 52 2.23 4.01 2.51
N GLY A 53 1.52 2.92 2.83
CA GLY A 53 1.52 1.71 2.01
C GLY A 53 0.67 1.81 0.74
N CYS A 54 -0.24 2.78 0.65
CA CYS A 54 -1.12 2.92 -0.52
C CYS A 54 -1.65 4.36 -0.68
N GLY A 55 -2.70 4.72 0.06
CA GLY A 55 -3.55 5.86 -0.29
C GLY A 55 -2.84 7.20 -0.28
N VAL A 56 -2.12 7.51 0.80
CA VAL A 56 -1.45 8.81 0.98
C VAL A 56 -0.32 8.97 -0.03
N THR A 57 0.54 7.97 -0.18
CA THR A 57 1.63 8.01 -1.17
C THR A 57 1.13 8.11 -2.60
N THR A 58 0.00 7.46 -2.91
CA THR A 58 -0.64 7.55 -4.23
C THR A 58 -1.13 8.98 -4.49
N GLY A 59 -1.84 9.58 -3.54
CA GLY A 59 -2.34 10.95 -3.67
C GLY A 59 -1.20 11.97 -3.81
N VAL A 60 -0.18 11.88 -2.94
CA VAL A 60 1.00 12.75 -3.00
C VAL A 60 1.76 12.57 -4.32
N GLY A 61 1.97 11.33 -4.77
CA GLY A 61 2.64 11.04 -6.04
C GLY A 61 1.84 11.51 -7.26
N ALA A 62 0.51 11.41 -7.23
CA ALA A 62 -0.35 11.89 -8.30
C ALA A 62 -0.15 13.39 -8.55
N VAL A 63 -0.09 14.19 -7.47
CA VAL A 63 0.10 15.65 -7.58
C VAL A 63 1.55 16.03 -7.90
N SER A 64 2.50 15.48 -7.15
CA SER A 64 3.90 15.94 -7.18
C SER A 64 4.76 15.28 -8.27
N LYS A 65 4.39 14.08 -8.71
CA LYS A 65 5.22 13.28 -9.64
C LYS A 65 4.57 13.01 -10.98
N ILE A 66 3.24 12.85 -11.03
CA ILE A 66 2.52 12.52 -12.26
C ILE A 66 1.96 13.79 -12.91
N ALA A 67 1.20 14.58 -12.16
CA ALA A 67 0.61 15.83 -12.66
C ALA A 67 1.58 17.02 -12.59
N GLU A 68 2.70 16.87 -11.85
CA GLU A 68 3.76 17.88 -11.71
C GLU A 68 3.20 19.28 -11.40
N VAL A 69 2.26 19.36 -10.45
CA VAL A 69 1.56 20.60 -10.13
C VAL A 69 2.55 21.65 -9.59
N GLU A 70 2.54 22.83 -10.20
CA GLU A 70 3.37 23.97 -9.81
C GLU A 70 2.67 24.89 -8.80
N GLU A 71 3.47 25.63 -8.04
CA GLU A 71 2.97 26.66 -7.13
C GLU A 71 2.16 27.72 -7.87
N GLY A 72 1.02 28.12 -7.30
CA GLY A 72 0.08 29.08 -7.92
C GLY A 72 -0.90 28.46 -8.92
N SER A 73 -0.80 27.15 -9.21
CA SER A 73 -1.77 26.45 -10.05
C SER A 73 -3.15 26.35 -9.40
N THR A 74 -4.20 26.43 -10.21
CA THR A 74 -5.58 26.10 -9.80
C THR A 74 -5.83 24.62 -10.08
N VAL A 75 -6.17 23.85 -9.05
CA VAL A 75 -6.39 22.40 -9.14
C VAL A 75 -7.82 22.04 -8.73
N ALA A 76 -8.43 21.11 -9.46
CA ALA A 76 -9.69 20.48 -9.08
C ALA A 76 -9.44 19.02 -8.67
N ILE A 77 -9.91 18.63 -7.49
CA ILE A 77 -9.85 17.25 -6.99
C ILE A 77 -11.26 16.69 -6.95
N PHE A 78 -11.50 15.60 -7.69
CA PHE A 78 -12.79 14.92 -7.72
C PHE A 78 -12.72 13.67 -6.83
N GLY A 79 -13.40 13.73 -5.68
CA GLY A 79 -13.42 12.67 -4.67
C GLY A 79 -12.50 12.98 -3.49
N LEU A 80 -13.07 13.09 -2.30
CA LEU A 80 -12.39 13.49 -1.06
C LEU A 80 -12.21 12.30 -0.11
N GLY A 81 -11.75 11.16 -0.65
CA GLY A 81 -11.35 9.98 0.12
C GLY A 81 -9.88 10.04 0.55
N SER A 82 -9.33 8.93 1.06
CA SER A 82 -7.95 8.85 1.56
C SER A 82 -6.85 9.15 0.53
N VAL A 83 -7.16 9.02 -0.76
CA VAL A 83 -6.25 9.37 -1.86
C VAL A 83 -6.38 10.85 -2.26
N GLY A 84 -7.59 11.40 -2.18
CA GLY A 84 -7.89 12.75 -2.66
C GLY A 84 -7.67 13.84 -1.61
N LEU A 85 -7.79 13.49 -0.33
CA LEU A 85 -7.48 14.39 0.78
C LEU A 85 -6.00 14.30 1.11
N ARG A 86 -5.32 15.44 0.96
CA ARG A 86 -3.95 15.63 1.44
C ARG A 86 -3.91 15.73 2.96
#